data_AF-A0A4Q5R9X3-F1
#
_entry.id   AF-A0A4Q5R9X3-F1
#
_cell.length_a   1.000
_cell.length_b   1.000
_cell.length_c   1.000
_cell.angle_alpha   90.00
_cell.angle_beta   90.00
_cell.angle_gamma   90.00
#
_symmetry.space_group_name_H-M   'P 1'
#
loop_
_entity.id
_entity.type
_entity.pdbx_description
1 polymer ?
#
loop_
_entity_poly.entity_id
_entity_poly.type
_entity_poly.pdbx_seq_one_letter_code
_entity_poly.pdbx_strand_id
1 'polypeptide(L)' 'MSRVALYARYSSDQQRTASIEDQLRLCRDHAAAQGWEIAGIYSDEAVS' A
#
# COMPACT_ATOMS: atom_id res chain seq x y z
N MET A 1 10.29 9.62 -15.75
CA MET A 1 10.29 8.64 -14.65
C MET A 1 9.22 9.08 -13.67
N SER A 2 8.14 8.32 -13.51
CA SER A 2 7.02 8.73 -12.67
C SER A 2 7.30 8.35 -11.21
N ARG A 3 7.11 9.30 -10.30
CA ARG A 3 7.23 9.10 -8.85
C ARG A 3 5.85 8.91 -8.27
N VAL A 4 5.68 7.85 -7.49
CA VAL A 4 4.38 7.46 -6.92
C VAL A 4 4.49 7.24 -5.41
N ALA A 5 3.39 7.48 -4.69
CA ALA A 5 3.25 7.10 -3.30
C ALA A 5 2.27 5.93 -3.20
N LEU A 6 2.53 4.99 -2.30
CA LEU A 6 1.62 3.90 -1.99
C LEU A 6 0.87 4.22 -0.70
N TYR A 7 -0.44 3.96 -0.68
CA TYR A 7 -1.27 4.11 0.51
C TYR A 7 -2.19 2.91 0.66
N ALA A 8 -2.24 2.33 1.86
CA ALA A 8 -3.10 1.21 2.19
C ALA A 8 -3.82 1.46 3.52
N ARG A 9 -5.08 1.04 3.62
CA ARG A 9 -5.88 1.16 4.85
C ARG A 9 -6.85 0.00 4.97
N TYR A 10 -7.25 -0.35 6.19
CA TYR A 10 -8.37 -1.27 6.44
C TYR A 10 -9.51 -0.52 7.14
N SER A 11 -10.76 -0.94 6.90
CA SER A 11 -11.94 -0.17 7.31
C SER A 11 -12.73 -0.77 8.49
N SER A 12 -12.27 -1.87 9.10
CA SER A 12 -12.98 -2.51 10.23
C SER A 12 -12.08 -3.45 11.03
N ASP A 13 -12.40 -3.65 12.33
CA ASP A 13 -11.73 -4.57 13.27
C ASP A 13 -11.58 -6.03 12.78
N GLN A 14 -12.35 -6.44 11.76
CA GLN A 14 -12.26 -7.79 11.18
C GLN A 14 -11.20 -7.93 10.08
N GLN A 15 -10.51 -6.85 9.72
CA GLN A 15 -9.49 -6.86 8.68
C GLN A 15 -8.10 -6.92 9.31
N ARG A 16 -7.49 -8.11 9.24
CA ARG A 16 -6.15 -8.39 9.75
C ARG A 16 -5.12 -7.45 9.11
N THR A 17 -4.05 -7.12 9.84
CA THR A 17 -2.83 -6.43 9.34
C THR A 17 -2.30 -7.03 8.04
N ALA A 18 -2.48 -8.34 7.85
CA ALA A 18 -2.19 -9.06 6.60
C ALA A 18 -2.81 -8.39 5.35
N SER A 19 -3.95 -7.72 5.48
CA SER A 19 -4.61 -7.02 4.37
C SER A 19 -3.86 -5.77 3.90
N ILE A 20 -3.13 -5.07 4.78
CA ILE A 20 -2.34 -3.90 4.39
C ILE A 20 -1.05 -4.34 3.71
N GLU A 21 -0.37 -5.35 4.24
CA GLU A 21 0.84 -5.89 3.61
C GLU A 21 0.56 -6.44 2.21
N ASP A 22 -0.55 -7.16 2.03
CA ASP A 22 -0.97 -7.65 0.72
C ASP A 22 -1.34 -6.53 -0.26
N GLN A 23 -2.06 -5.50 0.19
CA GLN A 23 -2.37 -4.32 -0.62
C GLN A 23 -1.07 -3.62 -1.08
N LEU A 24 -0.14 -3.40 -0.15
CA LEU A 24 1.14 -2.75 -0.46
C LEU A 24 2.01 -3.61 -1.37
N ARG A 25 1.97 -4.94 -1.24
CA ARG A 25 2.68 -5.86 -2.14
C ARG A 25 2.17 -5.73 -3.58
N LEU A 26 0.85 -5.76 -3.79
CA LEU A 26 0.26 -5.59 -5.12
C LEU A 26 0.62 -4.23 -5.73
N CYS A 27 0.60 -3.17 -4.92
CA CYS A 27 1.01 -1.84 -5.35
C CYS A 27 2.50 -1.77 -5.75
N ARG A 28 3.39 -2.45 -5.02
CA ARG A 28 4.82 -2.54 -5.36
C ARG A 28 5.04 -3.30 -6.66
N ASP A 29 4.38 -4.44 -6.83
CA ASP A 29 4.48 -5.26 -8.04
C ASP A 29 4.03 -4.46 -9.27
N HIS A 30 2.94 -3.69 -9.14
CA HIS A 30 2.46 -2.81 -10.19
C HIS A 30 3.45 -1.68 -10.51
N ALA A 31 3.96 -0.97 -9.49
CA ALA A 31 4.93 0.10 -9.68
C ALA A 31 6.22 -0.42 -10.35
N ALA A 32 6.69 -1.61 -9.96
CA ALA A 32 7.84 -2.26 -10.57
C ALA A 32 7.59 -2.61 -12.05
N ALA A 33 6.43 -3.18 -12.37
CA ALA A 33 6.05 -3.50 -13.76
C ALA A 33 5.97 -2.26 -14.66
N GLN A 34 5.65 -1.09 -14.09
CA GLN A 34 5.58 0.19 -14.80
C GLN A 34 6.90 0.99 -14.78
N GLY A 35 7.93 0.51 -14.07
CA GLY A 35 9.20 1.23 -13.89
C GLY A 35 9.04 2.54 -13.11
N TRP A 36 8.08 2.61 -12.20
CA TRP A 36 7.84 3.78 -11.36
C TRP A 36 8.75 3.78 -10.13
N GLU A 37 9.11 4.98 -9.69
CA GLU A 37 9.88 5.17 -8.45
C GLU A 37 8.89 5.35 -7.29
N ILE A 38 9.01 4.53 -6.26
CA ILE A 38 8.20 4.64 -5.04
C ILE A 38 8.84 5.69 -4.14
N ALA A 39 8.19 6.85 -4.01
CA ALA A 39 8.66 7.98 -3.21
C ALA A 39 8.24 7.90 -1.73
N GLY A 40 7.27 7.04 -1.40
CA GLY A 40 6.81 6.87 -0.03
C GLY A 40 5.72 5.80 0.08
N ILE A 41 5.62 5.20 1.25
CA ILE A 41 4.60 4.19 1.58
C ILE A 41 3.94 4.63 2.88
N TYR A 42 2.63 4.74 2.84
CA TYR A 42 1.81 5.20 3.95
C TYR A 42 0.74 4.15 4.25
N SER A 43 0.41 3.98 5.52
CA SER A 43 -0.68 3.09 5.91
C SER A 43 -1.44 3.68 7.08
N ASP A 44 -2.77 3.67 6.98
CA ASP A 44 -3.63 3.93 8.13
C ASP A 44 -4.15 2.59 8.65
N GLU A 45 -3.56 2.15 9.75
CA GLU A 45 -4.21 1.23 10.66
C GLU A 45 -5.33 2.04 11.29
N ALA A 46 -6.57 1.84 10.87
CA ALA A 46 -7.70 2.59 11.43
C ALA A 46 -7.64 2.48 12.96
N VAL A 47 -7.23 3.57 13.62
CA VAL A 47 -7.34 3.74 15.06
C VAL A 47 -8.83 3.94 15.31
N SER A 48 -9.53 2.85 15.63
CA SER A 48 -10.86 2.91 16.27
C SER A 48 -10.72 3.37 17.72
#